data_AF-A0A0E4GCC8-F1
#
_entry.id   AF-A0A0E4GCC8-F1
#
_cell.length_a   1.000
_cell.length_b   1.000
_cell.length_c   1.000
_cell.angle_alpha   90.00
_cell.angle_beta   90.00
_cell.angle_gamma   90.00
#
_symmetry.space_group_name_H-M   'P 1'
#
loop_
_entity.id
_entity.type
_entity.pdbx_description
1 polymer ?
#
loop_
_entity_poly.entity_id
_entity_poly.type
_entity_poly.pdbx_seq_one_letter_code
_entity_poly.pdbx_strand_id
1 'polypeptide(L)'
;MSERNIEEEIKIRAQQNRSLAKYMSSTRDLVEEQIRKAQERGDFNNLKGAGQPIDLSENPYEPPELRMAFKILKENDFAPYWIELGKEIDADLAKLEEELDYFKRYIQLFLADRHGRQAMQKFRDKKELFYYQRRLSLKKIDKKILDYNLQCPTFRLGRANLDIENEMMKTILAIENLIENTTQGGNGRR
;
A
#
# COMPACT_ATOMS: atom_id res chain seq x y z
N MET A 1 -67.67 -31.15 -7.70
CA MET A 1 -67.72 -30.00 -6.78
C MET A 1 -66.45 -30.00 -5.90
N SER A 2 -65.28 -29.61 -6.42
CA SER A 2 -64.06 -29.51 -5.57
C SER A 2 -62.92 -28.62 -6.13
N GLU A 3 -62.98 -28.13 -7.37
CA GLU A 3 -61.85 -27.39 -7.97
C GLU A 3 -61.76 -25.92 -7.55
N ARG A 4 -62.90 -25.23 -7.33
CA ARG A 4 -62.91 -23.81 -6.92
C ARG A 4 -62.27 -23.55 -5.55
N ASN A 5 -62.38 -24.52 -4.64
CA ASN A 5 -61.86 -24.41 -3.27
C ASN A 5 -60.32 -24.51 -3.25
N ILE A 6 -59.74 -25.32 -4.15
CA ILE A 6 -58.29 -25.50 -4.24
C ILE A 6 -57.63 -24.28 -4.87
N GLU A 7 -58.24 -23.67 -5.89
CA GLU A 7 -57.73 -22.42 -6.50
C GLU A 7 -57.81 -21.21 -5.55
N GLU A 8 -58.89 -21.12 -4.76
CA GLU A 8 -59.04 -20.11 -3.71
C GLU A 8 -58.02 -20.33 -2.58
N GLU A 9 -57.82 -21.57 -2.11
CA GLU A 9 -56.76 -21.90 -1.14
C GLU A 9 -55.35 -21.61 -1.67
N ILE A 10 -55.06 -21.90 -2.94
CA ILE A 10 -53.76 -21.60 -3.57
C ILE A 10 -53.56 -20.09 -3.67
N LYS A 11 -54.59 -19.31 -4.07
CA LYS A 11 -54.53 -17.84 -4.09
C LYS A 11 -54.32 -17.27 -2.69
N ILE A 12 -55.03 -17.77 -1.68
CA ILE A 12 -54.92 -17.32 -0.28
C ILE A 12 -53.52 -17.65 0.27
N ARG A 13 -52.97 -18.84 0.01
CA ARG A 13 -51.59 -19.20 0.39
C ARG A 13 -50.54 -18.37 -0.33
N ALA A 14 -50.72 -18.08 -1.63
CA ALA A 14 -49.83 -17.22 -2.40
C ALA A 14 -49.87 -15.75 -1.89
N GLN A 15 -51.03 -15.30 -1.42
CA GLN A 15 -51.22 -13.96 -0.86
C GLN A 15 -50.67 -13.84 0.58
N GLN A 16 -50.77 -14.90 1.39
CA GLN A 16 -50.15 -14.99 2.73
C GLN A 16 -48.62 -15.11 2.66
N ASN A 17 -48.07 -15.79 1.64
CA ASN A 17 -46.61 -15.92 1.44
C ASN A 17 -45.94 -14.70 0.79
N ARG A 18 -46.70 -13.68 0.36
CA ARG A 18 -46.10 -12.44 -0.18
C ARG A 18 -45.28 -11.69 0.86
N SER A 19 -45.68 -11.69 2.13
CA SER A 19 -44.93 -11.01 3.20
C SER A 19 -43.65 -11.79 3.56
N LEU A 20 -43.72 -13.12 3.56
CA LEU A 20 -42.61 -14.05 3.78
C LEU A 20 -41.58 -13.98 2.64
N ALA A 21 -42.01 -14.01 1.39
CA ALA A 21 -41.13 -13.83 0.23
C ALA A 21 -40.43 -12.45 0.22
N LYS A 22 -41.11 -11.41 0.71
CA LYS A 22 -40.54 -10.06 0.88
C LYS A 22 -39.53 -9.99 2.03
N TYR A 23 -39.65 -10.86 3.02
CA TYR A 23 -38.72 -11.02 4.15
C TYR A 23 -37.57 -12.01 3.86
N MET A 24 -37.75 -12.93 2.90
CA MET A 24 -36.74 -13.90 2.46
C MET A 24 -35.90 -13.40 1.28
N SER A 25 -36.36 -12.34 0.60
CA SER A 25 -35.60 -11.62 -0.41
C SER A 25 -34.46 -10.89 0.29
N SER A 26 -33.22 -11.23 -0.05
CA SER A 26 -32.06 -10.53 0.47
C SER A 26 -32.19 -9.04 0.15
N THR A 27 -31.67 -8.15 1.01
CA THR A 27 -31.61 -6.70 0.70
C THR A 27 -31.05 -6.44 -0.70
N ARG A 28 -30.13 -7.30 -1.16
CA ARG A 28 -29.60 -7.30 -2.53
C ARG A 28 -30.68 -7.46 -3.59
N ASP A 29 -31.55 -8.45 -3.45
CA ASP A 29 -32.58 -8.78 -4.44
C ASP A 29 -33.64 -7.68 -4.52
N LEU A 30 -33.99 -7.08 -3.37
CA LEU A 30 -34.88 -5.93 -3.31
C LEU A 30 -34.28 -4.69 -3.99
N VAL A 31 -32.97 -4.46 -3.80
CA VAL A 31 -32.25 -3.36 -4.47
C VAL A 31 -32.19 -3.60 -5.98
N GLU A 32 -31.89 -4.83 -6.41
CA GLU A 32 -31.78 -5.21 -7.83
C GLU A 32 -33.10 -4.99 -8.57
N GLU A 33 -34.22 -5.44 -7.99
CA GLU A 33 -35.54 -5.26 -8.60
C GLU A 33 -35.94 -3.77 -8.69
N GLN A 34 -35.46 -2.93 -7.76
CA GLN A 34 -35.69 -1.49 -7.82
C GLN A 34 -34.84 -0.81 -8.91
N ILE A 35 -33.59 -1.23 -9.09
CA ILE A 35 -32.72 -0.76 -10.17
C ILE A 35 -33.32 -1.15 -11.52
N ARG A 36 -33.77 -2.41 -11.67
CA ARG A 36 -34.40 -2.92 -12.90
C ARG A 36 -35.64 -2.11 -13.28
N LYS A 37 -36.53 -1.83 -12.33
CA LYS A 37 -37.71 -0.98 -12.55
C LYS A 37 -37.34 0.46 -12.93
N ALA A 38 -36.28 1.01 -12.34
CA ALA A 38 -35.80 2.35 -12.70
C ALA A 38 -35.22 2.40 -14.12
N GLN A 39 -34.51 1.34 -14.56
CA GLN A 39 -34.06 1.18 -15.94
C GLN A 39 -35.24 1.08 -16.91
N GLU A 40 -36.24 0.26 -16.62
CA GLU A 40 -37.45 0.10 -17.44
C GLU A 40 -38.25 1.40 -17.59
N ARG A 41 -38.30 2.22 -16.53
CA ARG A 41 -38.91 3.56 -16.57
C ARG A 41 -38.08 4.60 -17.32
N GLY A 42 -36.84 4.27 -17.69
CA GLY A 42 -35.93 5.20 -18.34
C GLY A 42 -35.37 6.26 -17.39
N ASP A 43 -35.40 6.03 -16.08
CA ASP A 43 -34.92 6.97 -15.05
C ASP A 43 -33.41 7.29 -15.23
N PHE A 44 -32.67 6.47 -15.98
CA PHE A 44 -31.24 6.64 -16.31
C PHE A 44 -30.97 7.22 -17.72
N ASN A 45 -31.98 7.44 -18.57
CA ASN A 45 -31.79 7.84 -19.97
C ASN A 45 -31.31 9.29 -20.15
N ASN A 46 -31.49 10.15 -19.13
CA ASN A 46 -31.12 11.56 -19.17
C ASN A 46 -30.33 11.98 -17.93
N LEU A 47 -29.40 11.13 -17.48
CA LEU A 47 -28.50 11.49 -16.40
C LEU A 47 -27.64 12.68 -16.81
N LYS A 48 -27.45 13.62 -15.87
CA LYS A 48 -26.52 14.73 -16.05
C LYS A 48 -25.12 14.17 -16.33
N GLY A 49 -24.56 14.49 -17.51
CA GLY A 49 -23.25 14.00 -17.95
C GLY A 49 -23.26 12.67 -18.70
N ALA A 50 -24.42 12.09 -19.00
CA ALA A 50 -24.49 10.89 -19.84
C ALA A 50 -23.88 11.14 -21.23
N GLY A 51 -22.93 10.29 -21.64
CA GLY A 51 -22.24 10.39 -22.93
C GLY A 51 -21.20 11.50 -23.03
N GLN A 52 -21.02 12.31 -21.98
CA GLN A 52 -19.97 13.33 -21.92
C GLN A 52 -18.71 12.75 -21.23
N PRO A 53 -17.51 13.21 -21.58
CA PRO A 53 -16.30 12.90 -20.82
C PRO A 53 -16.50 13.30 -19.35
N ILE A 54 -16.12 12.43 -18.43
CA ILE A 54 -16.13 12.75 -17.00
C ILE A 54 -15.06 13.83 -16.77
N ASP A 55 -15.46 14.95 -16.18
CA ASP A 55 -14.53 15.98 -15.76
C ASP A 55 -13.74 15.48 -14.54
N LEU A 56 -12.47 15.14 -14.77
CA LEU A 56 -11.51 14.73 -13.76
C LEU A 56 -10.56 15.88 -13.36
N SER A 57 -10.88 17.12 -13.77
CA SER A 57 -10.04 18.28 -13.46
C SER A 57 -10.03 18.60 -11.96
N GLU A 58 -11.16 18.44 -11.29
CA GLU A 58 -11.26 18.60 -9.84
C GLU A 58 -11.19 17.25 -9.12
N ASN A 59 -10.25 17.13 -8.19
CA ASN A 59 -10.16 15.98 -7.31
C ASN A 59 -11.13 16.17 -6.12
N PRO A 60 -12.18 15.34 -5.97
CA PRO A 60 -13.16 15.48 -4.89
C PRO A 60 -12.57 15.20 -3.50
N TYR A 61 -11.38 14.58 -3.45
CA TYR A 61 -10.65 14.30 -2.21
C TYR A 61 -9.66 15.40 -1.84
N GLU A 62 -9.56 16.45 -2.64
CA GLU A 62 -8.71 17.59 -2.36
C GLU A 62 -9.43 18.63 -1.49
N PRO A 63 -8.80 19.13 -0.43
CA PRO A 63 -9.32 20.26 0.33
C PRO A 63 -9.63 21.45 -0.60
N PRO A 64 -10.84 22.05 -0.53
CA PRO A 64 -11.21 23.18 -1.38
C PRO A 64 -10.19 24.32 -1.40
N GLU A 65 -9.50 24.53 -0.28
CA GLU A 65 -8.52 25.59 -0.08
C GLU A 65 -7.22 25.36 -0.89
N LEU A 66 -6.92 24.12 -1.27
CA LEU A 66 -5.68 23.75 -1.97
C LEU A 66 -5.87 23.59 -3.48
N ARG A 67 -7.10 23.47 -3.98
CA ARG A 67 -7.43 23.23 -5.41
C ARG A 67 -6.74 24.19 -6.37
N MET A 68 -6.77 25.48 -6.06
CA MET A 68 -6.12 26.48 -6.92
C MET A 68 -4.60 26.29 -6.92
N ALA A 69 -3.99 26.01 -5.77
CA ALA A 69 -2.55 25.80 -5.67
C ALA A 69 -2.11 24.55 -6.45
N PHE A 70 -2.80 23.42 -6.30
CA PHE A 70 -2.45 22.20 -7.04
C PHE A 70 -2.75 22.32 -8.53
N LYS A 71 -3.80 23.05 -8.92
CA LYS A 71 -4.08 23.36 -10.33
C LYS A 71 -2.92 24.16 -10.96
N ILE A 72 -2.46 25.22 -10.32
CA ILE A 72 -1.33 26.03 -10.82
C ILE A 72 -0.07 25.17 -10.98
N LEU A 73 0.24 24.32 -9.99
CA LEU A 73 1.39 23.42 -10.07
C LEU A 73 1.26 22.47 -11.27
N LYS A 74 0.11 21.82 -11.42
CA LYS A 74 -0.17 20.88 -12.51
C LYS A 74 -0.08 21.53 -13.89
N GLU A 75 -0.59 22.75 -14.05
CA GLU A 75 -0.52 23.51 -15.30
C GLU A 75 0.91 23.91 -15.69
N ASN A 76 1.85 23.90 -14.74
CA ASN A 76 3.26 24.19 -14.96
C ASN A 76 4.14 22.92 -14.89
N ASP A 77 3.55 21.73 -14.97
CA ASP A 77 4.25 20.44 -14.88
C ASP A 77 5.02 20.21 -13.55
N PHE A 78 4.58 20.84 -12.47
CA PHE A 78 5.11 20.63 -11.12
C PHE A 78 4.17 19.78 -10.26
N ALA A 79 4.74 18.97 -9.38
CA ALA A 79 3.98 18.30 -8.32
C ALA A 79 4.05 19.10 -7.00
N PRO A 80 3.05 18.94 -6.11
CA PRO A 80 3.16 19.38 -4.73
C PRO A 80 4.43 18.86 -4.06
N TYR A 81 5.03 19.68 -3.20
CA TYR A 81 6.30 19.35 -2.55
C TYR A 81 6.28 18.01 -1.80
N TRP A 82 5.18 17.67 -1.12
CA TRP A 82 5.04 16.38 -0.43
C TRP A 82 5.07 15.18 -1.40
N ILE A 83 4.60 15.33 -2.65
CA ILE A 83 4.70 14.28 -3.67
C ILE A 83 6.16 14.05 -4.06
N GLU A 84 6.92 15.13 -4.31
CA GLU A 84 8.35 15.04 -4.63
C GLU A 84 9.15 14.47 -3.46
N LEU A 85 8.88 14.93 -2.23
CA LEU A 85 9.49 14.38 -1.01
C LEU A 85 9.17 12.89 -0.86
N GLY A 86 7.95 12.46 -1.22
CA GLY A 86 7.58 11.05 -1.27
C GLY A 86 8.47 10.23 -2.20
N LYS A 87 8.74 10.73 -3.42
CA LYS A 87 9.65 10.08 -4.38
C LYS A 87 11.08 10.02 -3.84
N GLU A 88 11.55 11.08 -3.18
CA GLU A 88 12.86 11.08 -2.54
C GLU A 88 12.99 10.03 -1.44
N ILE A 89 11.96 9.88 -0.59
CA ILE A 89 11.92 8.85 0.45
C ILE A 89 12.03 7.46 -0.18
N ASP A 90 11.27 7.20 -1.26
CA ASP A 90 11.28 5.92 -1.94
C ASP A 90 12.66 5.64 -2.58
N ALA A 91 13.29 6.65 -3.18
CA ALA A 91 14.63 6.55 -3.73
C ALA A 91 15.69 6.29 -2.64
N ASP A 92 15.61 6.99 -1.50
CA ASP A 92 16.53 6.81 -0.38
C ASP A 92 16.39 5.40 0.23
N LEU A 93 15.17 4.87 0.36
CA LEU A 93 14.92 3.50 0.81
C LEU A 93 15.46 2.45 -0.17
N ALA A 94 15.26 2.65 -1.48
CA ALA A 94 15.80 1.75 -2.49
C ALA A 94 17.34 1.73 -2.46
N LYS A 95 17.97 2.91 -2.36
CA LYS A 95 19.42 3.04 -2.22
C LYS A 95 19.95 2.32 -0.99
N LEU A 96 19.22 2.40 0.12
CA LEU A 96 19.56 1.64 1.32
C LEU A 96 19.56 0.14 1.01
N GLU A 97 18.51 -0.43 0.43
CA GLU A 97 18.51 -1.86 0.08
C GLU A 97 19.68 -2.26 -0.83
N GLU A 98 20.01 -1.43 -1.83
CA GLU A 98 21.18 -1.65 -2.67
C GLU A 98 22.48 -1.67 -1.87
N GLU A 99 22.73 -0.69 -1.00
CA GLU A 99 23.91 -0.62 -0.14
C GLU A 99 24.07 -1.88 0.74
N LEU A 100 22.96 -2.40 1.26
CA LEU A 100 22.95 -3.64 2.04
C LEU A 100 23.37 -4.83 1.19
N ASP A 101 22.84 -4.96 -0.03
CA ASP A 101 23.18 -6.06 -0.91
C ASP A 101 24.63 -5.99 -1.41
N TYR A 102 25.14 -4.80 -1.70
CA TYR A 102 26.58 -4.61 -1.97
C TYR A 102 27.43 -5.05 -0.78
N PHE A 103 27.02 -4.71 0.44
CA PHE A 103 27.76 -5.09 1.64
C PHE A 103 27.71 -6.61 1.89
N LYS A 104 26.57 -7.27 1.67
CA LYS A 104 26.44 -8.73 1.71
C LYS A 104 27.38 -9.42 0.71
N ARG A 105 27.44 -8.94 -0.54
CA ARG A 105 28.38 -9.46 -1.55
C ARG A 105 29.83 -9.29 -1.13
N TYR A 106 30.18 -8.13 -0.57
CA TYR A 106 31.50 -7.90 0.01
C TYR A 106 31.83 -8.90 1.12
N ILE A 107 30.89 -9.16 2.04
CA ILE A 107 31.06 -10.15 3.11
C ILE A 107 31.31 -11.54 2.53
N GLN A 108 30.52 -11.98 1.56
CA GLN A 108 30.67 -13.29 0.92
C GLN A 108 32.05 -13.46 0.28
N LEU A 109 32.50 -12.46 -0.48
CA LEU A 109 33.83 -12.48 -1.10
C LEU A 109 34.94 -12.46 -0.05
N PHE A 110 34.80 -11.67 1.01
CA PHE A 110 35.78 -11.61 2.07
C PHE A 110 35.86 -12.96 2.81
N LEU A 111 34.74 -13.58 3.16
CA LEU A 111 34.73 -14.84 3.91
C LEU A 111 35.13 -16.07 3.07
N ALA A 112 35.17 -15.97 1.75
CA ALA A 112 35.63 -17.05 0.87
C ALA A 112 37.13 -17.38 1.09
N ASP A 113 37.92 -16.39 1.48
CA ASP A 113 39.36 -16.54 1.72
C ASP A 113 39.69 -16.59 3.23
N ARG A 114 40.82 -17.21 3.57
CA ARG A 114 41.34 -17.17 4.94
C ARG A 114 42.11 -15.88 5.17
N HIS A 115 41.65 -15.10 6.14
CA HIS A 115 42.26 -13.80 6.48
C HIS A 115 43.04 -13.85 7.78
N GLY A 116 44.17 -13.11 7.80
CA GLY A 116 44.93 -12.87 9.03
C GLY A 116 44.23 -11.94 10.01
N ARG A 117 44.78 -11.84 11.23
CA ARG A 117 44.19 -11.05 12.34
C ARG A 117 43.92 -9.59 11.98
N GLN A 118 44.84 -8.94 11.26
CA GLN A 118 44.71 -7.53 10.87
C GLN A 118 43.60 -7.32 9.84
N ALA A 119 43.46 -8.22 8.86
CA ALA A 119 42.39 -8.15 7.87
C ALA A 119 41.02 -8.37 8.52
N MET A 120 40.91 -9.31 9.46
CA MET A 120 39.69 -9.49 10.27
C MET A 120 39.36 -8.26 11.11
N GLN A 121 40.35 -7.54 11.65
CA GLN A 121 40.09 -6.29 12.37
C GLN A 121 39.50 -5.22 11.44
N LYS A 122 40.12 -4.99 10.27
CA LYS A 122 39.61 -4.03 9.28
C LYS A 122 38.18 -4.37 8.82
N PHE A 123 37.87 -5.66 8.68
CA PHE A 123 36.51 -6.11 8.38
C PHE A 123 35.52 -5.74 9.49
N ARG A 124 35.88 -5.94 10.76
CA ARG A 124 35.06 -5.54 11.91
C ARG A 124 34.81 -4.04 11.92
N ASP A 125 35.87 -3.24 11.77
CA ASP A 125 35.77 -1.77 11.77
C ASP A 125 34.86 -1.30 10.61
N LYS A 126 34.97 -1.92 9.44
CA LYS A 126 34.12 -1.61 8.28
C LYS A 126 32.65 -2.00 8.52
N LYS A 127 32.40 -3.13 9.19
CA LYS A 127 31.05 -3.57 9.57
C LYS A 127 30.41 -2.60 10.56
N GLU A 128 31.14 -2.16 11.58
CA GLU A 128 30.66 -1.16 12.54
C GLU A 128 30.35 0.18 11.86
N LEU A 129 31.23 0.64 10.96
CA LEU A 129 31.00 1.86 10.18
C LEU A 129 29.75 1.75 9.30
N PHE A 130 29.54 0.59 8.67
CA PHE A 130 28.33 0.34 7.87
C PHE A 130 27.06 0.44 8.72
N TYR A 131 27.01 -0.19 9.90
CA TYR A 131 25.86 -0.09 10.80
C TYR A 131 25.61 1.35 11.26
N TYR A 132 26.66 2.09 11.59
CA TYR A 132 26.56 3.49 11.97
C TYR A 132 25.97 4.35 10.84
N GLN A 133 26.50 4.22 9.63
CA GLN A 133 26.02 4.96 8.45
C GLN A 133 24.57 4.61 8.12
N ARG A 134 24.22 3.32 8.15
CA ARG A 134 22.84 2.84 7.93
C ARG A 134 21.87 3.48 8.91
N ARG A 135 22.20 3.50 10.21
CA ARG A 135 21.37 4.12 11.26
C ARG A 135 21.17 5.62 11.03
N LEU A 136 22.21 6.34 10.61
CA LEU A 136 22.10 7.77 10.28
C LEU A 136 21.19 8.00 9.08
N SER A 137 21.30 7.19 8.03
CA SER A 137 20.44 7.30 6.86
C SER A 137 18.98 7.01 7.21
N LEU A 138 18.70 5.97 8.00
CA LEU A 138 17.34 5.69 8.49
C LEU A 138 16.75 6.87 9.28
N LYS A 139 17.54 7.51 10.16
CA LYS A 139 17.13 8.74 10.87
C LYS A 139 16.78 9.90 9.94
N LYS A 140 17.53 10.06 8.85
CA LYS A 140 17.23 11.10 7.85
C LYS A 140 15.92 10.81 7.13
N ILE A 141 15.70 9.55 6.74
CA ILE A 141 14.46 9.12 6.09
C ILE A 141 13.26 9.27 7.02
N ASP A 142 13.39 8.90 8.30
CA ASP A 142 12.32 9.06 9.29
C ASP A 142 11.90 10.54 9.43
N LYS A 143 12.87 11.45 9.46
CA LYS A 143 12.58 12.90 9.43
C LYS A 143 11.84 13.31 8.15
N LYS A 144 12.26 12.82 6.99
CA LYS A 144 11.56 13.09 5.72
C LYS A 144 10.12 12.56 5.74
N ILE A 145 9.89 11.37 6.33
CA ILE A 145 8.56 10.79 6.50
C ILE A 145 7.69 11.67 7.40
N LEU A 146 8.25 12.20 8.49
CA LEU A 146 7.54 13.14 9.34
C LEU A 146 7.14 14.41 8.58
N ASP A 147 8.09 15.02 7.86
CA ASP A 147 7.85 16.22 7.06
C ASP A 147 6.79 15.96 5.97
N TYR A 148 6.86 14.80 5.30
CA TYR A 148 5.85 14.34 4.34
C TYR A 148 4.48 14.24 4.99
N ASN A 149 4.37 13.59 6.15
CA ASN A 149 3.11 13.38 6.85
C ASN A 149 2.47 14.68 7.33
N LEU A 150 3.29 15.67 7.74
CA LEU A 150 2.81 16.98 8.16
C LEU A 150 2.25 17.81 7.01
N GLN A 151 2.79 17.64 5.81
CA GLN A 151 2.39 18.41 4.62
C GLN A 151 1.34 17.72 3.77
N CYS A 152 1.19 16.40 3.95
CA CYS A 152 0.18 15.63 3.25
C CYS A 152 -1.21 16.15 3.65
N PRO A 153 -2.00 16.71 2.72
CA PRO A 153 -3.27 17.37 3.03
C PRO A 153 -4.38 16.38 3.44
N THR A 154 -4.11 15.08 3.38
CA THR A 154 -5.07 14.03 3.70
C THR A 154 -4.37 12.92 4.45
N PHE A 155 -4.77 12.70 5.71
CA PHE A 155 -4.19 11.67 6.58
C PHE A 155 -4.21 10.25 5.98
N ARG A 156 -5.15 9.97 5.06
CA ARG A 156 -5.26 8.66 4.38
C ARG A 156 -4.11 8.37 3.41
N LEU A 157 -3.38 9.40 2.98
CA LEU A 157 -2.22 9.30 2.09
C LEU A 157 -0.88 9.45 2.86
N GLY A 158 -0.96 9.49 4.20
CA GLY A 158 0.21 9.48 5.07
C GLY A 158 1.00 8.17 4.99
N ARG A 159 2.28 8.24 5.30
CA ARG A 159 3.20 7.11 5.38
C ARG A 159 3.35 6.66 6.84
N ALA A 160 3.59 5.37 7.05
CA ALA A 160 3.91 4.87 8.39
C ALA A 160 5.26 5.43 8.86
N ASN A 161 5.35 5.80 10.14
CA ASN A 161 6.62 6.21 10.74
C ASN A 161 7.59 5.03 10.78
N LEU A 162 8.90 5.33 10.71
CA LEU A 162 9.93 4.32 10.64
C LEU A 162 10.36 3.89 12.05
N ASP A 163 10.24 2.60 12.36
CA ASP A 163 10.86 2.05 13.57
C ASP A 163 12.34 1.75 13.27
N ILE A 164 13.20 2.71 13.59
CA ILE A 164 14.64 2.64 13.32
C ILE A 164 15.29 1.43 14.00
N GLU A 165 14.86 1.07 15.22
CA GLU A 165 15.48 -0.04 15.95
C GLU A 165 15.10 -1.38 15.31
N ASN A 166 13.85 -1.53 14.89
CA ASN A 166 13.40 -2.72 14.16
C ASN A 166 14.12 -2.86 12.80
N GLU A 167 14.27 -1.78 12.04
CA GLU A 167 14.99 -1.81 10.76
C GLU A 167 16.49 -2.12 10.92
N MET A 168 17.13 -1.57 11.96
CA MET A 168 18.50 -1.91 12.30
C MET A 168 18.62 -3.38 12.73
N MET A 169 17.68 -3.89 13.51
CA MET A 169 17.65 -5.30 13.91
C MET A 169 17.57 -6.23 12.70
N LYS A 170 16.66 -5.96 11.75
CA LYS A 170 16.56 -6.72 10.49
C LYS A 170 17.89 -6.71 9.73
N THR A 171 18.53 -5.54 9.63
CA THR A 171 19.81 -5.37 8.94
C THR A 171 20.92 -6.21 9.59
N ILE A 172 21.04 -6.13 10.92
CA ILE A 172 22.04 -6.88 11.69
C ILE A 172 21.78 -8.38 11.53
N LEU A 173 20.55 -8.84 11.74
CA LEU A 173 20.19 -10.26 11.59
C LEU A 173 20.52 -10.78 10.19
N ALA A 174 20.22 -10.01 9.13
CA ALA A 174 20.54 -10.40 7.76
C ALA A 174 22.07 -10.57 7.54
N ILE A 175 22.88 -9.70 8.13
CA ILE A 175 24.35 -9.76 8.00
C ILE A 175 24.95 -10.87 8.86
N GLU A 176 24.53 -11.02 10.11
CA GLU A 176 25.09 -12.07 10.99
C GLU A 176 24.69 -13.47 10.48
N ASN A 177 23.43 -13.67 10.06
CA ASN A 177 23.01 -14.94 9.44
C ASN A 177 23.84 -15.27 8.19
N LEU A 178 24.18 -14.26 7.38
CA LEU A 178 25.03 -14.45 6.21
C LEU A 178 26.46 -14.88 6.60
N ILE A 179 27.03 -14.29 7.64
CA ILE A 179 28.36 -14.64 8.16
C ILE A 179 28.35 -16.08 8.69
N GLU A 180 27.34 -16.45 9.47
CA GLU A 180 27.18 -17.81 10.02
C GLU A 180 27.05 -18.86 8.90
N ASN A 181 26.18 -18.63 7.93
CA ASN A 181 25.97 -19.56 6.81
C ASN A 181 27.23 -19.74 5.95
N THR A 182 27.98 -18.66 5.72
CA THR A 182 29.20 -18.71 4.89
C THR A 182 30.34 -19.43 5.61
N THR A 183 30.44 -19.27 6.94
CA THR A 183 31.47 -19.96 7.74
C THR A 183 31.18 -21.46 7.91
N GLN A 184 29.91 -21.86 8.03
CA GLN A 184 29.53 -23.27 8.12
C GLN A 184 29.69 -24.01 6.78
N GLY A 185 29.35 -23.39 5.64
CA GLY A 185 29.48 -23.99 4.31
C GLY A 185 30.93 -24.25 3.86
N GLY A 186 31.91 -23.55 4.42
CA GLY A 186 33.34 -23.72 4.10
C GLY A 186 34.00 -24.97 4.73
N ASN A 187 33.38 -25.58 5.74
CA ASN A 187 33.94 -26.75 6.44
C ASN A 187 33.62 -28.11 5.77
N GLY A 188 32.79 -28.13 4.72
CA GLY A 188 32.37 -29.36 4.02
C GLY A 188 33.05 -29.63 2.67
N ARG A 189 34.02 -28.81 2.26
CA ARG A 189 34.75 -28.96 0.98
C ARG A 189 36.25 -29.17 1.20
N ARG A 190 36.61 -30.19 1.98
CA ARG A 190 37.99 -30.67 2.11
C ARG A 190 38.04 -32.17 1.85
#